data_AF-A0A953A6L0-F1
#
_entry.id   AF-A0A953A6L0-F1
#
_cell.length_a   1.000
_cell.length_b   1.000
_cell.length_c   1.000
_cell.angle_alpha   90.00
_cell.angle_beta   90.00
_cell.angle_gamma   90.00
#
_symmetry.space_group_name_H-M   'P 1'
#
loop_
_entity.id
_entity.type
_entity.pdbx_description
1 polymer ?
#
loop_
_entity_poly.entity_id
_entity_poly.type
_entity_poly.pdbx_seq_one_letter_code
_entity_poly.pdbx_strand_id
1 'polypeptide(L)'
;MENVENREGLYRYEDILRAIGRYIDMNNIQDVILLQSEDGILLRGYRPAAAGRHGPALIQYLFTPADLQAIDEESRRRRGTGSRLLG
;
A
#
# COMPACT_ATOMS: atom_id res chain seq x y z
N MET A 1 -10.22 35.74 3.81
CA MET A 1 -9.66 34.82 2.81
C MET A 1 -9.02 33.70 3.59
N GLU A 2 -9.72 32.57 3.68
CA GLU A 2 -9.30 31.42 4.47
C GLU A 2 -8.15 30.74 3.73
N ASN A 3 -6.93 30.85 4.26
CA ASN A 3 -5.85 29.95 3.89
C ASN A 3 -6.25 28.58 4.44
N VAL A 4 -6.84 27.75 3.57
CA VAL A 4 -7.00 26.32 3.82
C VAL A 4 -5.59 25.73 3.75
N GLU A 5 -4.88 25.90 4.86
CA GLU A 5 -3.59 25.32 5.11
C GLU A 5 -3.73 23.81 4.92
N ASN A 6 -2.93 23.31 3.98
CA ASN A 6 -2.83 21.93 3.57
C ASN A 6 -2.70 21.04 4.81
N ARG A 7 -3.83 20.53 5.33
CA ARG A 7 -3.84 19.51 6.37
C ARG A 7 -3.56 18.18 5.70
N GLU A 8 -2.34 18.06 5.17
CA GLU A 8 -1.63 16.80 4.98
C GLU A 8 -1.66 16.12 6.35
N GLY A 9 -2.70 15.36 6.62
CA GLY A 9 -2.79 14.53 7.80
C GLY A 9 -1.72 13.47 7.64
N LEU A 10 -0.48 13.80 8.00
CA LEU A 10 0.75 13.08 7.68
C LEU A 10 0.52 11.57 7.79
N TYR A 11 0.25 10.93 6.65
CA TYR A 11 0.09 9.49 6.61
C TYR A 11 1.40 8.89 7.08
N ARG A 12 1.34 7.92 7.97
CA ARG A 12 2.56 7.18 8.30
C ARG A 12 2.93 6.37 7.08
N TYR A 13 3.98 6.80 6.38
CA TYR A 13 4.46 6.13 5.18
C TYR A 13 4.73 4.63 5.44
N GLU A 14 5.14 4.28 6.66
CA GLU A 14 5.27 2.89 7.11
C GLU A 14 3.96 2.09 7.04
N ASP A 15 2.82 2.67 7.43
CA ASP A 15 1.51 1.99 7.40
C ASP A 15 1.07 1.77 5.95
N ILE A 16 1.32 2.76 5.09
CA ILE A 16 1.10 2.65 3.64
C ILE A 16 1.94 1.49 3.08
N LEU A 17 3.25 1.48 3.33
CA LEU A 17 4.13 0.42 2.85
C LEU A 17 3.74 -0.95 3.41
N ARG A 18 3.26 -1.02 4.66
CA ARG A 18 2.79 -2.26 5.27
C ARG A 18 1.51 -2.79 4.62
N ALA A 19 0.59 -1.90 4.25
CA ALA A 19 -0.62 -2.28 3.51
C ALA A 19 -0.30 -2.74 2.08
N ILE A 20 0.59 -2.02 1.38
CA ILE A 20 1.09 -2.40 0.06
C ILE A 20 1.83 -3.75 0.14
N GLY A 21 2.66 -3.96 1.15
CA GLY A 21 3.34 -5.24 1.40
C GLY A 21 2.35 -6.39 1.58
N ARG A 22 1.30 -6.18 2.39
CA ARG A 22 0.22 -7.18 2.52
C ARG A 22 -0.46 -7.47 1.18
N TYR A 23 -0.72 -6.45 0.36
CA TYR A 23 -1.28 -6.64 -0.97
C TYR A 23 -0.35 -7.46 -1.87
N ILE A 24 0.96 -7.20 -1.84
CA ILE A 24 1.98 -7.97 -2.55
C ILE A 24 1.95 -9.44 -2.13
N ASP A 25 1.95 -9.71 -0.83
CA ASP A 25 1.92 -11.07 -0.26
C ASP A 25 0.66 -11.83 -0.68
N MET A 26 -0.51 -11.21 -0.51
CA MET A 26 -1.81 -11.81 -0.85
C MET A 26 -1.94 -12.16 -2.33
N ASN A 27 -1.23 -11.45 -3.20
CA ASN A 27 -1.28 -11.63 -4.65
C ASN A 27 -0.07 -12.40 -5.20
N ASN A 28 0.86 -12.84 -4.34
CA ASN A 28 2.12 -13.50 -4.71
C ASN A 28 2.87 -12.73 -5.81
N ILE A 29 3.01 -11.42 -5.62
CA ILE A 29 3.70 -10.53 -6.56
C ILE A 29 5.20 -10.53 -6.23
N GLN A 30 6.02 -10.72 -7.25
CA GLN A 30 7.47 -10.78 -7.18
C GLN A 30 8.08 -9.70 -8.09
N ASP A 31 9.39 -9.45 -7.95
CA ASP A 31 10.14 -8.47 -8.75
C ASP A 31 9.44 -7.10 -8.78
N VAL A 32 9.15 -6.59 -7.58
CA VAL A 32 8.28 -5.44 -7.36
C VAL A 32 9.03 -4.11 -7.49
N ILE A 33 8.42 -3.16 -8.18
CA ILE A 33 8.76 -1.73 -8.20
C ILE A 33 7.61 -0.95 -7.56
N LEU A 34 7.97 -0.01 -6.68
CA LEU A 34 7.08 1.03 -6.17
C LEU A 34 7.56 2.38 -6.67
N LEU A 35 6.66 3.16 -7.29
CA LEU A 35 6.94 4.52 -7.74
C LEU A 35 5.89 5.46 -7.17
N GLN A 36 6.33 6.44 -6.37
CA GLN A 36 5.47 7.50 -5.86
C GLN A 36 5.43 8.66 -6.86
N SER A 37 4.23 9.14 -7.18
CA SER A 37 3.96 10.35 -7.95
C SER A 37 2.84 11.17 -7.30
N GLU A 38 2.43 12.26 -7.94
CA GLU A 38 1.26 13.06 -7.52
C GLU A 38 -0.06 12.27 -7.62
N ASP A 39 -0.14 11.29 -8.51
CA ASP A 39 -1.31 10.42 -8.71
C ASP A 39 -1.40 9.28 -7.69
N GLY A 40 -0.41 9.14 -6.79
CA GLY A 40 -0.35 8.11 -5.75
C GLY A 40 0.89 7.23 -5.85
N ILE A 41 0.76 5.95 -5.48
CA ILE A 41 1.86 4.97 -5.54
C ILE A 41 1.53 3.89 -6.56
N LEU A 42 2.33 3.83 -7.63
CA LEU A 42 2.28 2.76 -8.60
C LEU A 42 3.04 1.54 -8.09
N LEU A 43 2.33 0.43 -7.95
CA LEU A 43 2.89 -0.91 -7.80
C LEU A 43 2.99 -1.56 -9.18
N ARG A 44 4.17 -2.07 -9.51
CA ARG A 44 4.37 -2.94 -10.67
C ARG A 44 5.18 -4.17 -10.26
N GLY A 45 4.84 -5.33 -10.77
CA GLY A 45 5.59 -6.56 -10.52
C GLY A 45 5.04 -7.72 -11.33
N TYR A 46 5.49 -8.93 -10.99
CA TYR A 46 5.14 -10.13 -11.71
C TYR A 46 4.51 -11.16 -10.78
N ARG A 47 3.41 -11.75 -11.20
CA ARG A 47 2.88 -12.95 -10.55
C ARG A 47 3.41 -14.18 -11.28
N PRO A 48 4.04 -15.15 -10.58
CA PRO A 48 4.53 -16.38 -11.20
C PRO A 48 3.43 -17.11 -11.97
N ALA A 49 3.84 -17.85 -13.01
CA ALA A 49 2.92 -18.69 -13.76
C ALA A 49 2.27 -19.72 -12.83
N ALA A 50 0.94 -19.80 -12.84
CA ALA A 50 0.25 -20.94 -12.26
C ALA A 50 0.59 -22.20 -13.07
N ALA A 51 0.54 -23.38 -12.43
CA ALA A 51 0.77 -24.64 -13.10
C ALA A 51 -0.11 -24.74 -14.38
N GLY A 52 0.54 -24.99 -15.52
CA GLY A 52 -0.13 -25.08 -16.82
C GLY A 52 -0.26 -23.77 -17.62
N ARG A 53 0.24 -22.62 -17.13
CA ARG A 53 0.36 -21.38 -17.92
C ARG A 53 1.80 -21.10 -18.35
N HIS A 54 1.97 -20.41 -19.48
CA HIS A 54 3.28 -19.97 -19.95
C HIS A 54 3.56 -18.53 -19.48
N GLY A 55 4.64 -18.37 -18.71
CA GLY A 55 5.22 -17.08 -18.36
C GLY A 55 4.58 -16.35 -17.16
N PRO A 56 5.34 -15.47 -16.49
CA PRO A 56 4.82 -14.63 -15.41
C PRO A 56 3.82 -13.60 -15.93
N ALA A 57 2.80 -13.29 -15.14
CA ALA A 57 1.81 -12.27 -15.45
C ALA A 57 2.23 -10.92 -14.87
N LEU A 58 2.28 -9.87 -15.70
CA LEU A 58 2.50 -8.51 -15.22
C LEU A 58 1.29 -8.06 -14.37
N ILE A 59 1.58 -7.57 -13.17
CA ILE A 59 0.62 -6.93 -12.28
C ILE A 59 0.97 -5.45 -12.18
N GLN A 60 -0.04 -4.60 -12.31
CA GLN A 60 0.07 -3.16 -12.11
C GLN A 60 -1.14 -2.65 -11.34
N TYR A 61 -0.90 -1.86 -10.30
CA TYR A 61 -1.94 -1.25 -9.49
C TYR A 61 -1.50 0.15 -9.04
N LEU A 62 -2.37 1.15 -9.19
CA LEU A 62 -2.14 2.49 -8.67
C LEU A 62 -2.93 2.65 -7.38
N PHE A 63 -2.22 2.78 -6.27
CA PHE A 63 -2.81 3.20 -5.00
C PHE A 63 -3.00 4.72 -5.06
N THR A 64 -4.23 5.16 -5.33
CA THR A 64 -4.59 6.57 -5.46
C THR A 64 -4.52 7.28 -4.10
N PRO A 65 -4.50 8.63 -4.05
CA PRO A 65 -4.54 9.35 -2.78
C PRO A 65 -5.70 8.94 -1.87
N ALA A 66 -6.86 8.61 -2.45
CA ALA A 66 -8.01 8.11 -1.70
C ALA A 66 -7.75 6.73 -1.08
N ASP A 67 -7.06 5.83 -1.79
CA ASP A 67 -6.67 4.52 -1.26
C ASP A 67 -5.68 4.67 -0.09
N LEU A 68 -4.69 5.57 -0.25
CA LEU A 68 -3.70 5.86 0.78
C LEU A 68 -4.35 6.45 2.04
N GLN A 69 -5.32 7.35 1.86
CA GLN A 69 -6.11 7.89 2.96
C GLN A 69 -6.89 6.79 3.68
N ALA A 70 -7.57 5.92 2.95
CA ALA A 70 -8.32 4.81 3.53
C ALA A 70 -7.41 3.83 4.30
N ILE A 71 -6.21 3.55 3.78
CA ILE A 71 -5.20 2.71 4.43
C ILE A 71 -4.75 3.32 5.77
N ASP A 72 -4.46 4.61 5.79
CA ASP A 72 -4.04 5.27 7.02
C ASP A 72 -5.18 5.35 8.04
N GLU A 73 -6.41 5.67 7.61
CA GLU A 73 -7.58 5.65 8.48
C GLU A 73 -7.80 4.27 9.13
N GLU A 74 -7.73 3.21 8.34
CA GLU A 74 -7.83 1.84 8.85
C GLU A 74 -6.69 1.51 9.81
N SER A 75 -5.47 1.97 9.51
CA SER A 75 -4.32 1.80 10.40
C SER A 75 -4.50 2.57 11.70
N ARG A 76 -5.10 3.76 11.69
CA ARG A 76 -5.46 4.53 12.89
C ARG A 76 -6.47 3.77 13.74
N ARG A 77 -7.51 3.16 13.12
CA ARG A 77 -8.51 2.35 13.84
C ARG A 77 -7.89 1.11 14.50
N ARG A 78 -6.88 0.51 13.86
CA ARG A 78 -6.17 -0.67 14.40
C ARG A 78 -5.14 -0.31 15.47
N ARG A 79 -4.74 0.96 15.59
CA ARG A 79 -3.89 1.41 16.70
C ARG A 79 -4.69 1.39 18.00
N GLY A 80 -4.18 0.64 19.00
CA GLY A 80 -4.84 0.42 20.29
C GLY A 80 -5.16 -1.04 20.61
N THR A 81 -5.07 -1.96 19.64
CA THR A 81 -5.27 -3.42 19.85
C THR A 81 -3.96 -4.22 19.80
N GLY A 82 -2.82 -3.55 19.59
CA GLY A 82 -1.51 -4.17 19.71
C GLY A 82 -1.32 -4.68 21.12
N SER A 83 -1.34 -6.01 21.27
CA SER A 83 -0.95 -6.71 22.49
C SER A 83 0.34 -6.10 23.04
N ARG A 84 0.36 -5.92 24.36
CA ARG A 84 1.53 -5.57 25.16
C ARG A 84 2.58 -6.68 25.00
N LEU A 85 3.26 -6.74 23.86
CA LEU A 85 4.44 -7.57 23.64
C LEU A 85 5.67 -6.78 24.08
N LEU A 86 5.66 -6.42 25.36
CA LEU A 86 6.82 -6.20 26.23
C LEU A 86 6.33 -6.50 27.64
N GLY A 87 6.45 -7.76 28.01
CA GLY A 87 6.35 -8.31 29.36
C GLY A 87 7.44 -9.36 29.48
#